data_AF-K6DRM6-F1
#
_entry.id   AF-K6DRM6-F1
#
_cell.length_a   1.000
_cell.length_b   1.000
_cell.length_c   1.000
_cell.angle_alpha   90.00
_cell.angle_beta   90.00
_cell.angle_gamma   90.00
#
_symmetry.space_group_name_H-M   'P 1'
#
loop_
_entity.id
_entity.type
_entity.pdbx_description
1 polymer ?
#
loop_
_entity_poly.entity_id
_entity_poly.type
_entity_poly.pdbx_seq_one_letter_code
_entity_poly.pdbx_strand_id
1 'polypeptide(L)'
;MYKLRGHHLFCLLGYRGMGYSQEYVENMTRLHQTLRNDPKTLILLVSGPDQLCEKYPNSGEYHCQDDQIFDRDANILEKMNLKIGQILRWEEIESRIRKQVIPTDIQVVCETCSWRSYGVCEEGIREIHDGKGLREIQ
;
A
#
# COMPACT_ATOMS: atom_id res chain seq x y z
N MET A 1 4.11 -13.82 7.73
CA MET A 1 4.64 -12.45 7.87
C MET A 1 4.99 -11.95 6.48
N TYR A 2 4.57 -10.75 6.13
CA TYR A 2 4.83 -10.12 4.83
C TYR A 2 5.82 -8.96 4.98
N LYS A 3 6.54 -8.62 3.90
CA LYS A 3 7.38 -7.43 3.82
C LYS A 3 6.67 -6.39 2.95
N LEU A 4 6.49 -5.19 3.47
CA LEU A 4 5.89 -4.08 2.73
C LEU A 4 6.72 -2.81 2.86
N ARG A 5 6.83 -2.05 1.77
CA ARG A 5 7.39 -0.69 1.74
C ARG A 5 6.28 0.36 1.91
N GLY A 6 6.68 1.60 2.22
CA GLY A 6 5.78 2.66 2.66
C GLY A 6 4.58 2.89 1.73
N HIS A 7 4.82 3.10 0.45
CA HIS A 7 3.73 3.43 -0.48
C HIS A 7 2.76 2.28 -0.73
N HIS A 8 3.22 1.02 -0.64
CA HIS A 8 2.35 -0.13 -0.81
C HIS A 8 1.30 -0.25 0.29
N LEU A 9 1.53 0.34 1.47
CA LEU A 9 0.50 0.46 2.50
C LEU A 9 -0.74 1.21 1.98
N PHE A 10 -0.53 2.25 1.16
CA PHE A 10 -1.62 3.02 0.55
C PHE A 10 -2.14 2.39 -0.74
N CYS A 11 -1.25 1.80 -1.56
CA CYS A 11 -1.67 1.10 -2.78
C CYS A 11 -2.65 -0.03 -2.49
N LEU A 12 -2.50 -0.73 -1.35
CA LEU A 12 -3.44 -1.77 -0.93
C LEU A 12 -4.86 -1.20 -0.72
N LEU A 13 -5.01 -0.01 -0.16
CA LEU A 13 -6.32 0.62 0.05
C LEU A 13 -7.00 0.98 -1.28
N GLY A 14 -6.21 1.43 -2.25
CA GLY A 14 -6.66 1.78 -3.59
C GLY A 14 -6.77 0.59 -4.54
N TYR A 15 -6.45 -0.62 -4.11
CA TYR A 15 -6.42 -1.77 -5.00
C TYR A 15 -7.82 -2.16 -5.49
N ARG A 16 -7.95 -2.47 -6.78
CA ARG A 16 -9.22 -2.78 -7.46
C ARG A 16 -9.12 -4.00 -8.38
N GLY A 17 -8.20 -4.92 -8.10
CA GLY A 17 -7.94 -6.06 -8.99
C GLY A 17 -7.21 -5.69 -10.29
N MET A 18 -6.63 -4.48 -10.35
CA MET A 18 -5.88 -3.98 -11.50
C MET A 18 -4.39 -3.91 -11.20
N GLY A 19 -3.54 -4.14 -12.20
CA GLY A 19 -2.09 -4.11 -12.01
C GLY A 19 -1.32 -4.22 -13.32
N TYR A 20 0.00 -4.39 -13.20
CA TYR A 20 0.94 -4.29 -14.33
C TYR A 20 1.04 -5.56 -15.18
N SER A 21 0.72 -6.71 -14.59
CA SER A 21 0.71 -8.01 -15.25
C SER A 21 -0.25 -8.93 -14.50
N GLN A 22 -0.65 -10.04 -15.13
CA GLN A 22 -1.48 -11.03 -14.46
C GLN A 22 -0.81 -11.59 -13.19
N GLU A 23 0.47 -11.93 -13.26
CA GLU A 23 1.22 -12.43 -12.10
C GLU A 23 1.31 -11.40 -10.95
N TYR A 24 1.48 -10.12 -11.30
CA TYR A 24 1.46 -9.04 -10.32
C TYR A 24 0.08 -8.90 -9.65
N VAL A 25 -1.00 -8.94 -10.45
CA VAL A 25 -2.38 -8.90 -9.96
C VAL A 25 -2.67 -10.09 -9.04
N GLU A 26 -2.28 -11.30 -9.41
CA GLU A 26 -2.46 -12.48 -8.58
C GLU A 26 -1.73 -12.37 -7.23
N ASN A 27 -0.48 -11.88 -7.23
CA ASN A 27 0.27 -11.66 -6.00
C ASN A 27 -0.32 -10.55 -5.12
N MET A 28 -0.72 -9.44 -5.74
CA MET A 28 -1.36 -8.29 -5.07
C MET A 28 -2.70 -8.71 -4.46
N THR A 29 -3.56 -9.41 -5.22
CA THR A 29 -4.84 -9.95 -4.75
C THR A 29 -4.64 -10.91 -3.59
N ARG A 30 -3.70 -11.85 -3.70
CA ARG A 30 -3.41 -12.81 -2.63
C ARG A 30 -3.00 -12.12 -1.33
N LEU A 31 -2.05 -11.19 -1.40
CA LEU A 31 -1.60 -10.45 -0.22
C LEU A 31 -2.75 -9.60 0.35
N HIS A 32 -3.42 -8.83 -0.51
CA HIS A 32 -4.54 -7.96 -0.13
C HIS A 32 -5.67 -8.73 0.56
N GLN A 33 -6.15 -9.83 -0.03
CA GLN A 33 -7.22 -10.64 0.57
C GLN A 33 -6.75 -11.36 1.84
N THR A 34 -5.47 -11.71 1.95
CA THR A 34 -4.91 -12.23 3.21
C THR A 34 -5.03 -11.20 4.33
N LEU A 35 -4.61 -9.96 4.09
CA LEU A 35 -4.67 -8.90 5.10
C LEU A 35 -6.10 -8.50 5.46
N ARG A 36 -7.02 -8.55 4.48
CA ARG A 36 -8.45 -8.36 4.70
C ARG A 36 -9.01 -9.42 5.67
N ASN A 37 -8.75 -10.70 5.37
CA ASN A 37 -9.36 -11.83 6.07
C ASN A 37 -8.68 -12.14 7.41
N ASP A 38 -7.38 -11.84 7.53
CA ASP A 38 -6.61 -11.94 8.77
C ASP A 38 -5.85 -10.62 9.05
N PRO A 39 -6.53 -9.59 9.61
CA PRO A 39 -5.89 -8.33 9.97
C PRO A 39 -4.81 -8.44 11.05
N LYS A 40 -4.68 -9.60 11.71
CA LYS A 40 -3.60 -9.88 12.67
C LYS A 40 -2.31 -10.31 11.98
N THR A 41 -2.32 -10.45 10.66
CA THR A 41 -1.14 -10.73 9.85
C THR A 41 -0.02 -9.72 10.13
N LEU A 42 1.17 -10.23 10.43
CA LEU A 42 2.35 -9.43 10.70
C LEU A 42 2.98 -8.89 9.40
N ILE A 43 3.28 -7.59 9.41
CA ILE A 43 3.96 -6.83 8.38
C ILE A 43 5.30 -6.33 8.93
N LEU A 44 6.39 -6.62 8.23
CA LEU A 44 7.70 -6.00 8.40
C LEU A 44 7.83 -4.84 7.42
N LEU A 45 8.07 -3.63 7.94
CA LEU A 45 8.32 -2.46 7.11
C LEU A 45 9.76 -2.47 6.58
N VAL A 46 9.92 -2.47 5.27
CA VAL A 46 11.23 -2.55 4.59
C VAL A 46 11.49 -1.34 3.70
N SER A 47 12.77 -1.00 3.54
CA SER A 47 13.21 -0.06 2.50
C SER A 47 13.48 -0.83 1.21
N GLY A 48 13.22 -0.19 0.06
CA GLY A 48 13.44 -0.78 -1.26
C GLY A 48 12.35 -1.79 -1.66
N PRO A 49 12.62 -2.64 -2.67
CA PRO A 49 11.67 -3.61 -3.19
C PRO A 49 11.12 -4.52 -2.09
N ASP A 50 9.81 -4.71 -2.09
CA ASP A 50 9.11 -5.56 -1.13
C ASP A 50 8.47 -6.76 -1.81
N GLN A 51 7.63 -7.50 -1.08
CA GLN A 51 7.05 -8.75 -1.57
C GLN A 51 6.07 -8.56 -2.74
N LEU A 52 5.54 -7.35 -2.95
CA LEU A 52 4.71 -7.04 -4.11
C LEU A 52 5.59 -6.77 -5.33
N CYS A 53 6.75 -6.14 -5.14
CA CYS A 53 7.72 -5.90 -6.21
C CYS A 53 8.29 -7.20 -6.80
N GLU A 54 8.36 -8.30 -6.03
CA GLU A 54 8.90 -9.60 -6.48
C GLU A 54 8.25 -10.14 -7.77
N LYS A 55 6.99 -9.75 -8.03
CA LYS A 55 6.20 -10.19 -9.18
C LYS A 55 5.95 -9.08 -10.21
N TYR A 56 6.69 -7.98 -10.12
CA TYR A 56 6.62 -6.92 -11.12
C TYR A 56 7.16 -7.43 -12.47
N PRO A 57 6.49 -7.14 -13.60
CA PRO A 57 6.97 -7.59 -14.90
C PRO A 57 8.37 -7.05 -15.22
N ASN A 58 9.29 -7.96 -15.57
CA ASN A 58 10.68 -7.64 -15.91
C ASN A 58 10.85 -6.97 -17.30
N SER A 59 9.79 -6.38 -17.86
CA SER A 59 9.74 -5.92 -19.26
C SER A 59 9.80 -4.40 -19.44
N GLY A 60 10.15 -3.64 -18.40
CA GLY A 60 10.26 -2.18 -18.47
C GLY A 60 11.16 -1.63 -17.37
N GLU A 61 11.31 -0.30 -17.33
CA GLU A 61 11.92 0.37 -16.19
C GLU A 61 11.17 -0.02 -14.91
N TYR A 62 11.91 -0.48 -13.91
CA TYR A 62 11.33 -0.88 -12.64
C TYR A 62 10.77 0.38 -11.98
N HIS A 63 9.45 0.54 -11.98
CA HIS A 63 8.82 1.70 -11.34
C HIS A 63 9.33 1.85 -9.89
N CYS A 64 9.61 0.72 -9.21
CA CYS A 64 10.08 0.66 -7.84
C CYS A 64 11.54 1.14 -7.59
N GLN A 65 12.26 1.51 -8.65
CA GLN A 65 13.62 2.07 -8.63
C GLN A 65 13.70 3.53 -9.08
N ASP A 66 12.56 4.18 -9.36
CA ASP A 66 12.53 5.63 -9.46
C ASP A 66 12.86 6.22 -8.09
N ASP A 67 13.86 7.11 -8.02
CA ASP A 67 14.29 7.78 -6.79
C ASP A 67 13.10 8.45 -6.08
N GLN A 68 12.12 8.92 -6.85
CA GLN A 68 10.89 9.52 -6.31
C GLN A 68 10.04 8.54 -5.48
N ILE A 69 10.20 7.23 -5.64
CA ILE A 69 9.48 6.25 -4.83
C ILE A 69 10.07 6.13 -3.42
N PHE A 70 11.38 6.30 -3.24
CA PHE A 70 11.96 6.30 -1.90
C PHE A 70 11.47 7.50 -1.08
N ASP A 71 11.36 8.67 -1.72
CA ASP A 71 10.78 9.86 -1.09
C ASP A 71 9.31 9.65 -0.75
N ARG A 72 8.54 9.04 -1.67
CA ARG A 72 7.13 8.68 -1.41
C ARG A 72 6.99 7.73 -0.22
N ASP A 73 7.82 6.70 -0.16
CA ASP A 73 7.83 5.76 0.97
C ASP A 73 8.09 6.48 2.28
N ALA A 74 9.13 7.32 2.31
CA ALA A 74 9.52 8.07 3.49
C ALA A 74 8.38 8.99 3.95
N ASN A 75 7.77 9.76 3.03
CA ASN A 75 6.67 10.67 3.32
C ASN A 75 5.46 9.94 3.92
N ILE A 76 5.09 8.78 3.38
CA ILE A 76 3.96 7.99 3.89
C ILE A 76 4.28 7.42 5.28
N LEU A 77 5.50 6.88 5.48
CA LEU A 77 5.90 6.34 6.77
C LEU A 77 5.98 7.42 7.85
N GLU A 78 6.53 8.59 7.52
CA GLU A 78 6.61 9.75 8.42
C GLU A 78 5.21 10.21 8.84
N LYS A 79 4.31 10.40 7.86
CA LYS A 79 2.91 10.77 8.08
C LYS A 79 2.19 9.79 9.00
N MET A 80 2.53 8.51 8.92
CA MET A 80 1.96 7.43 9.75
C MET A 80 2.73 7.16 11.07
N ASN A 81 3.78 7.93 11.34
CA ASN A 81 4.73 7.72 12.43
C ASN A 81 5.21 6.25 12.51
N LEU A 82 5.62 5.72 11.36
CA LEU A 82 6.12 4.37 11.14
C LEU A 82 7.61 4.42 10.81
N LYS A 83 8.33 3.36 11.15
CA LYS A 83 9.78 3.25 10.90
C LYS A 83 10.12 1.96 10.18
N ILE A 84 11.11 2.03 9.30
CA ILE A 84 11.71 0.84 8.69
C ILE A 84 12.26 -0.09 9.78
N GLY A 85 12.08 -1.40 9.59
CA GLY A 85 12.42 -2.45 10.55
C GLY A 85 11.35 -2.71 11.60
N GLN A 86 10.29 -1.90 11.65
CA GLN A 86 9.17 -2.13 12.56
C GLN A 86 8.32 -3.32 12.09
N ILE A 87 7.86 -4.12 13.05
CA ILE A 87 6.90 -5.21 12.83
C ILE A 87 5.57 -4.81 13.48
N LEU A 88 4.49 -4.87 12.71
CA LEU A 88 3.13 -4.50 13.14
C LEU A 88 2.12 -5.49 12.59
N ARG A 89 0.98 -5.64 13.25
CA ARG A 89 -0.21 -6.26 12.64
C ARG A 89 -0.84 -5.29 11.65
N TRP A 90 -1.47 -5.81 10.59
CA TRP A 90 -2.16 -4.97 9.61
C TRP A 90 -3.23 -4.07 10.25
N GLU A 91 -4.00 -4.58 11.21
CA GLU A 91 -4.99 -3.80 11.97
C GLU A 91 -4.39 -2.57 12.69
N GLU A 92 -3.11 -2.64 13.08
CA GLU A 92 -2.40 -1.51 13.70
C GLU A 92 -2.07 -0.44 12.67
N ILE A 93 -1.71 -0.86 11.44
CA ILE A 93 -1.47 0.03 10.29
C ILE A 93 -2.79 0.73 9.91
N GLU A 94 -3.90 0.00 9.80
CA GLU A 94 -5.23 0.59 9.57
C GLU A 94 -5.60 1.59 10.67
N SER A 95 -5.30 1.28 11.93
CA SER A 95 -5.51 2.20 13.06
C SER A 95 -4.71 3.49 12.93
N ARG A 96 -3.47 3.43 12.41
CA ARG A 96 -2.67 4.64 12.11
C ARG A 96 -3.29 5.45 10.98
N ILE A 97 -3.74 4.78 9.91
CA ILE A 97 -4.42 5.44 8.78
C ILE A 97 -5.64 6.23 9.29
N ARG A 98 -6.52 5.59 10.07
CA ARG A 98 -7.71 6.26 10.66
C ARG A 98 -7.35 7.47 11.52
N LYS A 99 -6.20 7.47 12.18
CA LYS A 99 -5.81 8.53 13.12
C LYS A 99 -5.05 9.69 12.46
N GLN A 100 -4.34 9.43 11.37
CA GLN A 100 -3.29 10.34 10.88
C GLN A 100 -3.45 10.74 9.42
N VAL A 101 -4.31 10.06 8.66
CA VAL A 101 -4.43 10.23 7.21
C VAL A 101 -5.86 10.62 6.85
N ILE A 102 -6.00 11.68 6.05
CA ILE A 102 -7.27 12.07 5.43
C ILE A 102 -7.21 11.82 3.92
N PRO A 103 -8.35 11.62 3.23
CA PRO A 103 -8.34 11.29 1.80
C PRO A 103 -7.54 12.29 0.94
N THR A 104 -7.61 13.58 1.24
CA THR A 104 -6.88 14.62 0.48
C THR A 104 -5.36 14.54 0.62
N ASP A 105 -4.83 13.84 1.63
CA ASP A 105 -3.37 13.64 1.76
C ASP A 105 -2.79 12.91 0.54
N ILE A 106 -3.57 12.01 -0.10
CA ILE A 106 -3.16 11.27 -1.30
C ILE A 106 -2.70 12.22 -2.41
N GLN A 107 -3.31 13.41 -2.51
CA GLN A 107 -2.95 14.38 -3.53
C GLN A 107 -1.54 14.92 -3.38
N VAL A 108 -1.01 14.92 -2.15
CA VAL A 108 0.32 15.40 -1.80
C VAL A 108 1.30 14.23 -1.74
N VAL A 109 1.02 13.21 -0.92
CA VAL A 109 2.00 12.15 -0.67
C VAL A 109 2.17 11.22 -1.86
N CYS A 110 1.17 11.09 -2.72
CA CYS A 110 1.21 10.25 -3.93
C CYS A 110 1.18 11.09 -5.22
N GLU A 111 1.68 12.34 -5.19
CA GLU A 111 1.58 13.29 -6.31
C GLU A 111 2.04 12.71 -7.66
N THR A 112 3.17 11.98 -7.65
CA THR A 112 3.78 11.40 -8.85
C THR A 112 3.24 9.99 -9.18
N CYS A 113 2.18 9.54 -8.52
CA CYS A 113 1.57 8.22 -8.77
C CYS A 113 0.59 8.27 -9.94
N SER A 114 0.79 7.42 -10.95
CA SER A 114 -0.12 7.30 -12.10
C SER A 114 -1.54 6.83 -11.72
N TRP A 115 -1.69 6.07 -10.64
CA TRP A 115 -2.99 5.60 -10.17
C TRP A 115 -3.78 6.66 -9.39
N ARG A 116 -3.15 7.78 -9.00
CA ARG A 116 -3.79 8.85 -8.22
C ARG A 116 -5.04 9.39 -8.92
N SER A 117 -4.98 9.58 -10.24
CA SER A 117 -6.07 10.19 -11.01
C SER A 117 -7.37 9.38 -11.01
N TYR A 118 -7.32 8.10 -10.61
CA TYR A 118 -8.52 7.25 -10.54
C TYR A 118 -9.35 7.50 -9.28
N GLY A 119 -8.83 8.21 -8.26
CA GLY A 119 -9.56 8.54 -7.02
C GLY A 119 -9.84 7.36 -6.08
N VAL A 120 -9.37 6.15 -6.43
CA VAL A 120 -9.63 4.91 -5.70
C VAL A 120 -8.85 4.82 -4.39
N CYS A 121 -7.69 5.48 -4.30
CA CYS A 121 -6.90 5.54 -3.08
C CYS A 121 -7.61 6.36 -1.99
N GLU A 122 -8.16 7.51 -2.36
CA GLU A 122 -8.97 8.35 -1.48
C GLU A 122 -10.24 7.66 -1.01
N GLU A 123 -10.87 6.89 -1.92
CA GLU A 123 -11.99 6.02 -1.56
C GLU A 123 -11.56 4.97 -0.54
N GLY A 124 -10.43 4.30 -0.77
CA GLY A 124 -9.88 3.32 0.17
C GLY A 124 -9.60 3.91 1.55
N ILE A 125 -9.06 5.13 1.62
CA ILE A 125 -8.89 5.84 2.90
C ILE A 125 -10.24 6.05 3.61
N ARG A 126 -11.28 6.47 2.88
CA ARG A 126 -12.63 6.62 3.44
C ARG A 126 -13.18 5.29 3.97
N GLU A 127 -12.96 4.18 3.26
CA GLU A 127 -13.38 2.85 3.71
C GLU A 127 -12.69 2.42 5.02
N ILE A 128 -11.41 2.74 5.17
CA ILE A 128 -10.68 2.50 6.42
C ILE A 128 -11.26 3.32 7.58
N HIS A 129 -11.62 4.58 7.34
CA HIS A 129 -12.32 5.44 8.32
C HIS A 129 -13.69 4.90 8.71
N ASP A 130 -14.44 4.40 7.74
CA ASP A 130 -15.75 3.76 7.95
C ASP A 130 -15.66 2.39 8.67
N GLY A 131 -14.44 1.89 8.93
CA GLY A 131 -14.21 0.60 9.58
C GLY A 131 -14.46 -0.61 8.67
N LYS A 132 -14.54 -0.41 7.35
CA LYS A 132 -14.77 -1.49 6.37
C LYS A 132 -13.52 -2.36 6.13
N GLY A 133 -12.34 -1.82 6.49
CA GLY A 133 -11.05 -2.45 6.21
C GLY A 133 -10.73 -2.46 4.72
N LEU A 134 -9.84 -3.36 4.32
CA LEU A 134 -9.55 -3.63 2.91
C LEU A 134 -10.77 -4.20 2.16
N ARG A 135 -10.92 -3.83 0.89
CA ARG A 135 -12.04 -4.23 0.02
C ARG A 135 -12.02 -5.71 -0.39
N GLU A 136 -13.18 -6.32 -0.54
CA GLU A 136 -13.25 -7.63 -1.19
C GLU A 136 -12.99 -7.50 -2.69
N ILE A 137 -11.99 -8.22 -3.19
CA ILE A 137 -11.63 -8.24 -4.61
C ILE A 137 -12.11 -9.58 -5.15
N GLN A 138 -12.99 -9.50 -6.15
CA GLN A 138 -13.52 -10.67 -6.87
C GLN A 138 -12.50 -11.23 -7.84
#